data_AF-A0A8X6V5Z9-F1
#
_entry.id   AF-A0A8X6V5Z9-F1
#
_cell.length_a   1.000
_cell.length_b   1.000
_cell.length_c   1.000
_cell.angle_alpha   90.00
_cell.angle_beta   90.00
_cell.angle_gamma   90.00
#
_symmetry.space_group_name_H-M   'P 1'
#
loop_
_entity.id
_entity.type
_entity.pdbx_description
1 polymer ?
#
loop_
_entity_poly.entity_id
_entity_poly.type
_entity_poly.pdbx_seq_one_letter_code
_entity_poly.pdbx_strand_id
1 'polypeptide(L)'
;MNEILTTARDLELEVNEDDIEELIMGPEDELTIEELQEILNEEHQETQRNVSPEQEEDERGPMPTSAIKDFLKKWEAVRAMVLEWHPNQADISRVVDLYNDNAINYFRKILRERKAIDIGHVLQRPISKK
;
A
#
# COMPACT_ATOMS: atom_id res chain seq x y z
N MET A 1 19.69 -2.78 -4.28
CA MET A 1 19.54 -3.99 -5.12
C MET A 1 20.81 -4.83 -5.08
N ASN A 2 21.94 -4.34 -5.61
CA ASN A 2 23.24 -5.04 -5.53
C ASN A 2 23.66 -5.44 -4.10
N GLU A 3 23.45 -4.56 -3.12
CA GLU A 3 23.77 -4.86 -1.70
C GLU A 3 22.94 -6.04 -1.15
N ILE A 4 21.65 -6.11 -1.51
CA ILE A 4 20.73 -7.17 -1.07
C ILE A 4 21.13 -8.51 -1.70
N LEU A 5 21.46 -8.50 -3.00
CA LEU A 5 21.96 -9.68 -3.72
C LEU A 5 23.28 -10.19 -3.13
N THR A 6 24.17 -9.28 -2.73
CA THR A 6 25.42 -9.68 -2.06
C THR A 6 25.17 -10.26 -0.67
N THR A 7 24.32 -9.64 0.14
CA THR A 7 23.97 -10.15 1.48
C THR A 7 23.28 -11.51 1.40
N ALA A 8 22.38 -11.71 0.44
CA ALA A 8 21.68 -12.98 0.31
C ALA A 8 22.62 -14.11 -0.12
N ARG A 9 23.58 -13.81 -1.01
CA ARG A 9 24.66 -14.74 -1.37
C ARG A 9 25.54 -15.08 -0.16
N ASP A 10 25.87 -14.10 0.68
CA ASP A 10 26.66 -14.32 1.91
C ASP A 10 25.90 -15.15 2.96
N LEU A 11 24.57 -15.14 2.92
CA LEU A 11 23.70 -15.98 3.74
C LEU A 11 23.37 -17.33 3.08
N GLU A 12 24.01 -17.67 1.96
CA GLU A 12 23.76 -18.89 1.15
C GLU A 12 22.30 -19.04 0.70
N LEU A 13 21.58 -17.93 0.55
CA LEU A 13 20.23 -17.89 0.00
C LEU A 13 20.32 -17.71 -1.52
N GLU A 14 19.63 -18.57 -2.26
CA GLU A 14 19.48 -18.43 -3.71
C GLU A 14 18.31 -17.49 -4.00
N VAL A 15 18.61 -16.26 -4.44
CA VAL A 15 17.63 -15.22 -4.79
C VAL A 15 18.09 -14.44 -6.03
N ASN A 16 17.13 -14.08 -6.87
CA ASN A 16 17.32 -13.32 -8.11
C ASN A 16 16.76 -11.89 -7.97
N GLU A 17 17.17 -11.01 -8.89
CA GLU A 17 16.84 -9.57 -8.84
C GLU A 17 15.32 -9.32 -8.96
N ASP A 18 14.65 -10.10 -9.81
CA ASP A 18 13.18 -10.07 -9.97
C ASP A 18 12.44 -10.48 -8.68
N ASP A 19 12.96 -11.42 -7.89
CA ASP A 19 12.34 -11.82 -6.60
C ASP A 19 12.50 -10.71 -5.55
N ILE A 20 13.59 -9.96 -5.62
CA ILE A 20 13.81 -8.79 -4.76
C ILE A 20 12.93 -7.63 -5.23
N GLU A 21 12.72 -7.43 -6.53
CA GLU A 21 11.74 -6.48 -7.04
C GLU A 21 10.32 -6.87 -6.66
N GLU A 22 9.93 -8.14 -6.72
CA GLU A 22 8.62 -8.62 -6.27
C GLU A 22 8.46 -8.55 -4.74
N LEU A 23 9.53 -8.74 -3.95
CA LEU A 23 9.53 -8.51 -2.49
C LEU A 23 9.50 -7.01 -2.13
N ILE A 24 10.16 -6.16 -2.93
CA ILE A 24 10.20 -4.70 -2.75
C ILE A 24 8.90 -4.06 -3.26
N MET A 25 8.30 -4.60 -4.31
CA MET A 25 7.02 -4.16 -4.88
C MET A 25 5.82 -4.81 -4.18
N GLY A 26 5.97 -5.99 -3.61
CA GLY A 26 4.87 -6.81 -3.08
C GLY A 26 3.94 -7.30 -4.20
N PRO A 27 3.20 -8.41 -4.01
CA PRO A 27 2.33 -8.94 -5.07
C PRO A 27 1.21 -7.94 -5.37
N GLU A 28 1.21 -7.42 -6.60
CA GLU A 28 0.25 -6.43 -7.10
C GLU A 28 -1.16 -7.05 -7.31
N ASP A 29 -1.29 -8.38 -7.28
CA ASP A 29 -2.35 -9.05 -8.03
C ASP A 29 -3.32 -9.98 -7.27
N GLU A 30 -3.32 -10.07 -5.92
CA GLU A 30 -4.43 -10.74 -5.24
C GLU A 30 -5.01 -9.95 -4.05
N LEU A 31 -6.25 -9.50 -4.25
CA LEU A 31 -7.21 -9.29 -3.19
C LEU A 31 -8.53 -9.97 -3.58
N THR A 32 -8.99 -10.82 -2.69
CA THR A 32 -9.86 -11.96 -2.98
C THR A 32 -11.04 -11.97 -2.03
N ILE A 33 -12.03 -12.84 -2.30
CA ILE A 33 -13.44 -12.76 -1.84
C ILE A 33 -13.57 -11.86 -0.63
N GLU A 34 -13.90 -10.65 -1.00
CA GLU A 34 -14.26 -9.63 -0.07
C GLU A 34 -13.03 -8.92 0.60
N GLU A 35 -12.03 -8.55 -0.23
CA GLU A 35 -11.54 -7.13 -0.36
C GLU A 35 -12.73 -6.14 -0.32
N LEU A 36 -13.86 -6.68 -0.76
CA LEU A 36 -15.25 -6.28 -0.66
C LEU A 36 -15.99 -6.47 0.70
N GLN A 37 -15.43 -7.11 1.74
CA GLN A 37 -15.94 -7.19 3.13
C GLN A 37 -15.30 -6.06 3.94
N GLU A 38 -14.05 -5.72 3.61
CA GLU A 38 -13.27 -4.62 4.16
C GLU A 38 -13.96 -3.26 3.91
N ILE A 39 -14.50 -3.08 2.72
CA ILE A 39 -15.34 -1.92 2.37
C ILE A 39 -16.69 -1.96 3.11
N LEU A 40 -17.22 -3.16 3.36
CA LEU A 40 -18.51 -3.39 4.04
C LEU A 40 -18.45 -3.13 5.55
N ASN A 41 -17.25 -3.00 6.12
CA ASN A 41 -17.04 -2.73 7.54
C ASN A 41 -16.48 -1.33 7.82
N GLU A 42 -15.86 -0.66 6.82
CA GLU A 42 -15.69 0.81 6.81
C GLU A 42 -17.04 1.52 7.09
N GLU A 43 -18.12 0.94 6.55
CA GLU A 43 -19.53 1.30 6.74
C GLU A 43 -20.04 1.17 8.19
N HIS A 44 -19.50 0.26 9.01
CA HIS A 44 -20.01 0.03 10.38
C HIS A 44 -19.36 0.95 11.43
N GLN A 45 -18.12 1.41 11.22
CA GLN A 45 -17.37 2.18 12.22
C GLN A 45 -17.52 3.71 12.11
N GLU A 46 -17.90 4.26 10.95
CA GLU A 46 -18.30 5.67 10.87
C GLU A 46 -19.56 5.96 11.73
N THR A 47 -20.37 4.91 11.98
CA THR A 47 -21.54 4.94 12.89
C THR A 47 -21.16 5.13 14.38
N GLN A 48 -19.92 4.82 14.80
CA GLN A 48 -19.42 5.04 16.19
C GLN A 48 -18.66 6.38 16.36
N ARG A 49 -18.49 7.16 15.30
CA ARG A 49 -17.84 8.49 15.29
C ARG A 49 -18.60 9.57 16.10
N ASN A 50 -19.74 9.20 16.70
CA ASN A 50 -20.59 9.93 17.66
C ASN A 50 -19.96 10.24 19.04
N VAL A 51 -18.63 10.11 19.24
CA VAL A 51 -18.03 10.36 20.58
C VAL A 51 -17.02 11.52 20.62
N SER A 52 -16.45 11.97 19.47
CA SER A 52 -15.68 13.23 19.34
C SER A 52 -14.41 13.36 20.24
N PRO A 53 -13.47 14.32 20.06
CA PRO A 53 -13.46 15.43 19.10
C PRO A 53 -12.17 15.59 18.26
N GLU A 54 -12.32 16.38 17.19
CA GLU A 54 -11.26 17.11 16.46
C GLU A 54 -10.30 16.27 15.60
N GLN A 55 -10.82 15.74 14.49
CA GLN A 55 -10.03 15.65 13.26
C GLN A 55 -10.83 16.40 12.20
N GLU A 56 -10.19 17.39 11.57
CA GLU A 56 -10.78 18.22 10.51
C GLU A 56 -11.54 17.33 9.51
N GLU A 57 -12.87 17.46 9.54
CA GLU A 57 -13.79 16.69 8.72
C GLU A 57 -13.65 17.18 7.27
N ASP A 58 -12.87 16.45 6.46
CA ASP A 58 -13.05 16.51 5.01
C ASP A 58 -14.39 15.82 4.71
N GLU A 59 -15.40 16.61 4.33
CA GLU A 59 -16.80 16.17 4.08
C GLU A 59 -16.92 15.05 3.03
N ARG A 60 -15.82 14.69 2.33
CA ARG A 60 -15.76 13.61 1.34
C ARG A 60 -15.70 12.20 1.91
N GLY A 61 -15.45 12.02 3.20
CA GLY A 61 -15.19 10.71 3.78
C GLY A 61 -13.84 10.12 3.33
N PRO A 62 -13.45 8.94 3.85
CA PRO A 62 -12.17 8.32 3.52
C PRO A 62 -12.13 7.85 2.04
N MET A 63 -11.00 8.09 1.36
CA MET A 63 -10.83 7.67 -0.05
C MET A 63 -10.98 6.14 -0.19
N PRO A 64 -11.79 5.61 -1.13
CA PRO A 64 -12.01 4.16 -1.26
C PRO A 64 -10.73 3.37 -1.54
N THR A 65 -10.62 2.14 -1.04
CA THR A 65 -9.42 1.27 -1.20
C THR A 65 -9.04 1.06 -2.65
N SER A 66 -10.03 0.82 -3.52
CA SER A 66 -9.83 0.71 -4.97
C SER A 66 -9.27 2.00 -5.58
N ALA A 67 -9.78 3.16 -5.16
CA ALA A 67 -9.30 4.45 -5.64
C ALA A 67 -7.86 4.75 -5.17
N ILE A 68 -7.49 4.33 -3.95
CA ILE A 68 -6.12 4.46 -3.45
C ILE A 68 -5.16 3.56 -4.26
N LYS A 69 -5.55 2.30 -4.52
CA LYS A 69 -4.75 1.40 -5.37
C LYS A 69 -4.56 1.95 -6.78
N ASP A 70 -5.62 2.44 -7.41
CA ASP A 70 -5.56 3.05 -8.74
C ASP A 70 -4.64 4.29 -8.76
N PHE A 71 -4.68 5.09 -7.70
CA PHE A 71 -3.80 6.24 -7.54
C PHE A 71 -2.33 5.81 -7.45
N LEU A 72 -2.02 4.81 -6.62
CA LEU A 72 -0.65 4.29 -6.48
C LEU A 72 -0.13 3.73 -7.80
N LYS A 73 -0.96 3.00 -8.55
CA LYS A 73 -0.60 2.46 -9.87
C LYS A 73 -0.30 3.57 -10.89
N LYS A 74 -1.13 4.63 -10.92
CA LYS A 74 -0.89 5.79 -11.77
C LYS A 74 0.38 6.53 -11.38
N TRP A 75 0.67 6.64 -10.08
CA TRP A 75 1.90 7.25 -9.62
C TRP A 75 3.13 6.49 -10.10
N GLU A 76 3.17 5.16 -9.99
CA GLU A 76 4.32 4.38 -10.48
C GLU A 76 4.53 4.56 -11.98
N ALA A 77 3.45 4.62 -12.78
CA ALA A 77 3.56 4.92 -14.20
C ALA A 77 4.15 6.32 -14.47
N VAL A 78 3.71 7.35 -13.72
CA VAL A 78 4.27 8.71 -13.81
C VAL A 78 5.73 8.74 -13.39
N ARG A 79 6.06 8.09 -12.27
CA ARG A 79 7.43 7.98 -11.75
C ARG A 79 8.38 7.36 -12.77
N ALA A 80 7.98 6.25 -13.40
CA ALA A 80 8.77 5.59 -14.42
C ALA A 80 9.04 6.53 -15.61
N MET A 81 8.01 7.21 -16.13
CA MET A 81 8.17 8.14 -17.25
C MET A 81 9.08 9.32 -16.91
N VAL A 82 8.95 9.93 -15.72
CA VAL A 82 9.78 11.09 -15.38
C VAL A 82 11.23 10.70 -15.11
N LEU A 83 11.49 9.51 -14.55
CA LEU A 83 12.85 8.99 -14.37
C LEU A 83 13.48 8.58 -15.70
N GLU A 84 12.71 8.10 -16.68
CA GLU A 84 13.26 7.71 -17.98
C GLU A 84 13.64 8.91 -18.85
N TRP A 85 12.79 9.95 -18.90
CA TRP A 85 12.90 11.01 -19.91
C TRP A 85 13.48 12.33 -19.40
N HIS A 86 13.61 12.54 -18.10
CA HIS A 86 14.10 13.81 -17.58
C HIS A 86 15.63 13.94 -17.73
N PRO A 87 16.14 15.05 -18.31
CA PRO A 87 17.57 15.19 -18.56
C PRO A 87 18.40 15.34 -17.27
N ASN A 88 17.81 15.88 -16.20
CA ASN A 88 18.46 15.96 -14.89
C ASN A 88 17.91 14.89 -13.94
N GLN A 89 18.60 13.75 -13.92
CA GLN A 89 18.23 12.59 -13.11
C GLN A 89 18.31 12.85 -11.60
N ALA A 90 19.25 13.68 -11.16
CA ALA A 90 19.44 13.97 -9.74
C ALA A 90 18.29 14.81 -9.17
N ASP A 91 17.87 15.84 -9.91
CA ASP A 91 16.77 16.71 -9.49
C ASP A 91 15.44 15.95 -9.49
N ILE A 92 15.16 15.16 -10.54
CA ILE A 92 13.89 14.43 -10.60
C ILE A 92 13.82 13.32 -9.56
N SER A 93 14.93 12.63 -9.26
CA SER A 93 14.99 11.63 -8.19
C SER A 93 14.62 12.26 -6.86
N ARG A 94 15.19 13.43 -6.54
CA ARG A 94 14.85 14.17 -5.32
C ARG A 94 13.38 14.57 -5.25
N VAL A 95 12.75 14.96 -6.36
CA VAL A 95 11.33 15.30 -6.41
C VAL A 95 10.46 14.07 -6.21
N VAL A 96 10.82 12.94 -6.84
CA VAL A 96 10.15 11.66 -6.68
C VAL A 96 10.23 11.19 -5.23
N ASP A 97 11.41 11.27 -4.61
CA ASP A 97 11.61 10.90 -3.21
C ASP A 97 10.76 11.77 -2.28
N LEU A 98 10.77 13.09 -2.49
CA LEU A 98 9.94 14.03 -1.71
C LEU A 98 8.44 13.75 -1.84
N TYR A 99 7.97 13.40 -3.04
CA TYR A 99 6.58 13.05 -3.26
C TYR A 99 6.23 11.69 -2.66
N ASN A 100 7.15 10.73 -2.74
CA ASN A 100 7.00 9.44 -2.09
C ASN A 100 6.85 9.60 -0.58
N ASP A 101 7.70 10.41 0.04
CA ASP A 101 7.73 10.64 1.48
C ASP A 101 6.48 11.37 1.98
N ASN A 102 6.04 12.41 1.27
CA ASN A 102 4.95 13.27 1.75
C ASN A 102 3.55 12.77 1.35
N ALA A 103 3.39 12.20 0.16
CA ALA A 103 2.08 11.85 -0.39
C ALA A 103 1.89 10.33 -0.48
N ILE A 104 2.80 9.62 -1.14
CA ILE A 104 2.59 8.20 -1.43
C ILE A 104 2.63 7.34 -0.16
N ASN A 105 3.53 7.66 0.77
CA ASN A 105 3.64 6.93 2.03
C ASN A 105 2.37 7.05 2.88
N TYR A 106 1.63 8.16 2.79
CA TYR A 106 0.32 8.31 3.43
C TYR A 106 -0.69 7.32 2.87
N PHE A 107 -0.81 7.23 1.54
CA PHE A 107 -1.74 6.32 0.89
C PHE A 107 -1.36 4.83 1.07
N ARG A 108 -0.06 4.51 1.00
CA ARG A 108 0.45 3.17 1.34
C ARG A 108 0.18 2.82 2.80
N LYS A 109 0.24 3.79 3.72
CA LYS A 109 -0.11 3.60 5.13
C LYS A 109 -1.61 3.27 5.28
N ILE A 110 -2.50 4.02 4.62
CA ILE A 110 -3.94 3.73 4.64
C ILE A 110 -4.24 2.31 4.13
N LEU A 111 -3.66 1.91 2.99
CA LEU A 111 -3.87 0.55 2.47
C LEU A 111 -3.38 -0.54 3.43
N ARG A 112 -2.23 -0.32 4.10
CA ARG A 112 -1.72 -1.25 5.12
C ARG A 112 -2.65 -1.34 6.33
N GLU A 113 -3.19 -0.20 6.78
CA GLU A 113 -4.12 -0.15 7.90
C GLU A 113 -5.43 -0.88 7.58
N ARG A 114 -5.97 -0.71 6.36
CA ARG A 114 -7.17 -1.43 5.91
C ARG A 114 -6.91 -2.92 5.82
N LYS A 115 -5.85 -3.33 5.09
CA LYS A 115 -5.47 -4.75 4.94
C LYS A 115 -5.26 -5.47 6.27
N ALA A 116 -4.76 -4.76 7.29
CA ALA A 116 -4.63 -5.31 8.65
C ALA A 116 -5.98 -5.51 9.37
N ILE A 117 -6.96 -4.64 9.14
CA ILE A 117 -8.33 -4.76 9.68
C ILE A 117 -9.04 -5.97 9.08
N ASP A 118 -8.87 -6.22 7.77
CA ASP A 118 -9.46 -7.38 7.10
C ASP A 118 -8.93 -8.72 7.64
N ILE A 119 -7.59 -8.89 7.70
CA ILE A 119 -6.96 -10.11 8.24
C ILE A 119 -7.39 -10.38 9.69
N GLY A 120 -7.50 -9.33 10.51
CA GLY A 120 -7.95 -9.44 11.90
C GLY A 120 -9.38 -9.97 12.05
N HIS A 121 -10.28 -9.58 11.13
CA HIS A 121 -11.68 -10.02 11.13
C HIS A 121 -11.84 -11.48 10.70
N VAL A 122 -11.03 -11.94 9.74
CA VAL A 122 -11.05 -13.32 9.25
C VAL A 122 -10.63 -14.32 10.33
N LEU A 123 -9.69 -13.96 11.20
CA LEU A 123 -9.17 -14.82 12.28
C LEU A 123 -10.09 -14.97 13.50
N GLN A 124 -11.11 -14.10 13.68
CA GLN A 124 -12.00 -14.12 14.85
C GLN A 124 -13.29 -14.95 14.65
N ARG A 125 -13.57 -15.49 13.46
CA ARG A 125 -14.77 -16.31 13.23
C ARG A 125 -14.62 -17.71 13.88
N PRO A 126 -15.51 -18.13 14.80
CA PRO A 126 -15.42 -19.44 15.42
C PRO A 126 -15.67 -20.54 14.38
N ILE A 127 -14.72 -21.48 14.31
CA ILE A 127 -14.84 -22.67 13.46
C ILE A 127 -16.01 -23.51 13.99
N SER A 128 -17.17 -23.40 13.36
CA SER A 128 -18.31 -24.28 13.62
C SER A 128 -17.93 -25.70 13.20
N LYS A 129 -17.50 -26.51 14.16
CA LYS A 129 -17.30 -27.95 13.96
C LYS A 129 -18.67 -28.60 13.69
N LYS A 130 -18.83 -29.17 12.50
CA LYS A 130 -19.89 -30.16 12.21
C LYS A 130 -19.45 -31.53 12.72
#